data_AF-A0A1F1QWI1-F1
#
_entry.id   AF-A0A1F1QWI1-F1
#
_cell.length_a   1.000
_cell.length_b   1.000
_cell.length_c   1.000
_cell.angle_alpha   90.00
_cell.angle_beta   90.00
_cell.angle_gamma   90.00
#
_symmetry.space_group_name_H-M   'P 1'
#
loop_
_entity.id
_entity.type
_entity.pdbx_description
1 polymer ?
#
loop_
_entity_poly.entity_id
_entity_poly.type
_entity_poly.pdbx_seq_one_letter_code
_entity_poly.pdbx_strand_id
1 'polypeptide(L)'
;MVKYPTGSVMPLRAAQRQGEKALLKKASFSDRGMTLEQQINESNQYYLDAGIAVVHKKPTPIQIVKVDYPKRSRAVIREAYFRQASTTDYNGVYQGYYLDFEAKETRNKTSFPLKNFHEHQILHLEQCLDQEGICFALIGFMTLERYFVTPASFLIQAWQNWKAAGKSSMTLAEIEANSFEIKSGFWPALPYLEAVDRIIADRKQEHGNK
;
A
#
# COMPACT_ATOMS: atom_id res chain seq x y z
N MET A 1 47.46 -33.96 -16.11
CA MET A 1 47.11 -33.00 -17.19
C MET A 1 45.61 -33.12 -17.44
N VAL A 2 44.82 -32.19 -16.90
CA VAL A 2 43.35 -32.25 -16.88
C VAL A 2 42.81 -31.70 -18.21
N LYS A 3 42.01 -32.50 -18.93
CA LYS A 3 41.32 -32.08 -20.17
C LYS A 3 40.00 -31.40 -19.80
N TYR A 4 39.85 -30.12 -20.16
CA TYR A 4 38.59 -29.39 -20.05
C TYR A 4 37.78 -29.52 -21.35
N PRO A 5 36.45 -29.76 -21.29
CA PRO A 5 35.61 -29.79 -22.48
C PRO A 5 35.38 -28.37 -23.03
N THR A 6 35.73 -28.18 -24.29
CA THR A 6 35.52 -26.96 -25.08
C THR A 6 34.10 -26.86 -25.60
N GLY A 7 33.45 -25.72 -25.33
CA GLY A 7 32.55 -25.00 -26.24
C GLY A 7 31.39 -25.76 -26.88
N SER A 8 30.23 -25.73 -26.22
CA SER A 8 28.93 -25.94 -26.88
C SER A 8 28.27 -24.57 -27.08
N VAL A 9 28.38 -24.02 -28.29
CA VAL A 9 27.56 -22.87 -28.71
C VAL A 9 26.09 -23.31 -28.75
N MET A 10 25.28 -22.79 -27.82
CA MET A 10 23.82 -22.96 -27.87
C MET A 10 23.29 -22.18 -29.09
N PRO A 11 22.52 -22.79 -30.00
CA PRO A 11 21.84 -22.03 -31.03
C PRO A 11 20.75 -21.18 -30.36
N LEU A 12 20.84 -19.86 -30.55
CA LEU A 12 19.74 -18.92 -30.29
C LEU A 12 18.54 -19.37 -31.13
N ARG A 13 17.64 -20.15 -30.53
CA ARG A 13 16.32 -20.43 -31.10
C ARG A 13 15.56 -19.10 -31.16
N ALA A 14 15.37 -18.61 -32.38
CA ALA A 14 14.34 -17.65 -32.70
C ALA A 14 12.98 -18.25 -32.28
N ALA A 15 12.53 -17.92 -31.07
CA ALA A 15 11.19 -18.24 -30.62
C ALA A 15 10.22 -17.29 -31.32
N GLN A 16 9.42 -17.88 -32.20
CA GLN A 16 8.30 -17.26 -32.90
C GLN A 16 7.45 -16.44 -31.92
N ARG A 17 7.27 -15.16 -32.23
CA ARG A 17 6.22 -14.33 -31.62
C ARG A 17 4.86 -14.88 -32.05
N GLN A 18 4.32 -15.81 -31.27
CA GLN A 18 2.91 -16.19 -31.35
C GLN A 18 2.17 -15.58 -30.17
N GLY A 19 1.34 -14.58 -30.46
CA GLY A 19 0.22 -14.21 -29.61
C GLY A 19 0.50 -13.18 -28.53
N GLU A 20 0.83 -11.94 -28.91
CA GLU A 20 0.33 -10.79 -28.15
C GLU A 20 -1.20 -10.76 -28.29
N LYS A 21 -1.88 -11.63 -27.54
CA LYS A 21 -3.22 -11.26 -27.08
C LYS A 21 -2.99 -10.23 -26.00
N ALA A 22 -3.01 -8.97 -26.45
CA ALA A 22 -3.27 -7.84 -25.59
C ALA A 22 -4.33 -8.26 -24.57
N LEU A 23 -3.96 -8.31 -23.30
CA LEU A 23 -4.89 -8.17 -22.20
C LEU A 23 -5.36 -6.71 -22.21
N LEU A 24 -6.06 -6.34 -23.29
CA LEU A 24 -7.09 -5.32 -23.23
C LEU A 24 -8.16 -5.94 -22.32
N LYS A 25 -7.92 -5.82 -21.02
CA LYS A 25 -8.93 -5.99 -20.01
C LYS A 25 -10.01 -4.99 -20.43
N LYS A 26 -11.08 -5.49 -21.05
CA LYS A 26 -12.28 -4.70 -21.32
C LYS A 26 -12.59 -4.01 -20.00
N ALA A 27 -12.41 -2.69 -19.94
CA ALA A 27 -12.89 -1.87 -18.86
C ALA A 27 -14.41 -2.06 -18.84
N SER A 28 -14.87 -3.02 -18.04
CA SER A 28 -16.27 -3.15 -17.71
C SER A 28 -16.58 -1.92 -16.86
N PHE A 29 -17.28 -0.96 -17.47
CA PHE A 29 -17.80 0.25 -16.84
C PHE A 29 -18.79 -0.10 -15.72
N SER A 30 -18.25 -0.54 -14.58
CA SER A 30 -18.95 -0.71 -13.32
C SER A 30 -18.08 -0.19 -12.17
N ASP A 31 -17.43 0.96 -12.36
CA ASP A 31 -16.59 1.61 -11.32
C ASP A 31 -17.39 2.35 -10.26
N ARG A 32 -18.73 2.27 -10.29
CA ARG A 32 -19.57 2.72 -9.18
C ARG A 32 -19.60 1.62 -8.11
N GLY A 33 -18.54 1.53 -7.30
CA GLY A 33 -18.49 0.64 -6.14
C GLY A 33 -17.16 -0.04 -5.83
N MET A 34 -16.03 0.37 -6.44
CA MET A 34 -14.72 -0.17 -6.05
C MET A 34 -14.39 0.19 -4.59
N THR A 35 -13.84 -0.77 -3.85
CA THR A 35 -13.33 -0.55 -2.50
C THR A 35 -12.05 0.28 -2.56
N LEU A 36 -11.72 0.97 -1.47
CA LEU A 36 -10.46 1.71 -1.36
C LEU A 36 -9.24 0.81 -1.63
N GLU A 37 -9.26 -0.42 -1.10
CA GLU A 37 -8.20 -1.41 -1.32
C GLU A 37 -8.01 -1.72 -2.82
N GLN A 38 -9.11 -1.90 -3.57
CA GLN A 38 -8.99 -2.21 -4.99
C GLN A 38 -8.36 -1.06 -5.77
N GLN A 39 -8.78 0.18 -5.50
CA GLN A 39 -8.22 1.37 -6.13
C GLN A 39 -6.72 1.52 -5.84
N ILE A 40 -6.29 1.23 -4.60
CA ILE A 40 -4.88 1.25 -4.21
C ILE A 40 -4.10 0.17 -4.97
N ASN A 41 -4.61 -1.07 -5.03
CA ASN A 41 -3.93 -2.15 -5.72
C ASN A 41 -3.78 -1.89 -7.23
N GLU A 42 -4.82 -1.35 -7.88
CA GLU A 42 -4.75 -0.95 -9.28
C GLU A 42 -3.75 0.19 -9.52
N SER A 43 -3.72 1.17 -8.61
CA SER A 43 -2.75 2.27 -8.66
C SER A 43 -1.32 1.78 -8.45
N ASN A 44 -1.10 0.89 -7.49
CA ASN A 44 0.21 0.28 -7.22
C ASN A 44 0.71 -0.51 -8.43
N GLN A 45 -0.17 -1.27 -9.08
CA GLN A 45 0.18 -1.99 -10.31
C GLN A 45 0.56 -1.02 -11.43
N TYR A 46 -0.21 0.06 -11.60
CA TYR A 46 0.12 1.11 -12.56
C TYR A 46 1.50 1.74 -12.28
N TYR A 47 1.79 2.09 -11.01
CA TYR A 47 3.09 2.66 -10.65
C TYR A 47 4.24 1.70 -10.90
N LEU A 48 4.03 0.40 -10.65
CA LEU A 48 5.03 -0.63 -10.91
C LEU A 48 5.30 -0.79 -12.41
N ASP A 49 4.23 -0.92 -13.22
CA ASP A 49 4.33 -1.12 -14.67
C ASP A 49 4.94 0.09 -15.38
N ALA A 50 4.64 1.30 -14.88
CA ALA A 50 5.21 2.55 -15.39
C ALA A 50 6.61 2.87 -14.83
N GLY A 51 7.15 2.06 -13.91
CA GLY A 51 8.46 2.30 -13.29
C GLY A 51 8.51 3.55 -12.39
N ILE A 52 7.36 3.98 -11.86
CA ILE A 52 7.22 5.17 -11.01
C ILE A 52 7.57 4.84 -9.56
N ALA A 53 7.01 3.75 -9.02
CA ALA A 53 7.22 3.31 -7.65
C ALA A 53 7.08 1.79 -7.52
N VAL A 54 7.73 1.21 -6.52
CA VAL A 54 7.63 -0.22 -6.21
C VAL A 54 6.92 -0.35 -4.86
N VAL A 55 5.60 -0.47 -4.88
CA VAL A 55 4.74 -0.54 -3.69
C VAL A 55 3.84 -1.77 -3.76
N HIS A 56 3.76 -2.51 -2.66
CA HIS A 56 3.00 -3.75 -2.59
C HIS A 56 2.15 -3.83 -1.32
N LYS A 57 1.05 -4.58 -1.40
CA LYS A 57 0.30 -5.03 -0.23
C LYS A 57 0.99 -6.25 0.37
N LYS A 58 1.16 -6.25 1.69
CA LYS A 58 1.63 -7.41 2.45
C LYS A 58 0.53 -8.49 2.46
N PRO A 59 0.88 -9.76 2.22
CA PRO A 59 -0.11 -10.83 2.26
C PRO A 59 -0.66 -11.01 3.67
N THR A 60 -1.90 -11.45 3.78
CA THR A 60 -2.54 -11.72 5.08
C THR A 60 -1.73 -12.78 5.84
N PRO A 61 -1.28 -12.48 7.07
CA PRO A 61 -0.42 -13.40 7.80
C PRO A 61 -1.21 -14.65 8.25
N ILE A 62 -0.75 -15.81 7.80
CA ILE A 62 -1.28 -17.12 8.19
C ILE A 62 -0.17 -17.97 8.79
N GLN A 63 -0.50 -18.73 9.83
CA GLN A 63 0.34 -19.81 10.30
C GLN A 63 -0.12 -21.11 9.66
N ILE A 64 0.73 -21.68 8.82
CA ILE A 64 0.51 -22.97 8.19
C ILE A 64 0.84 -24.07 9.21
N VAL A 65 -0.10 -24.98 9.45
CA VAL A 65 0.06 -26.09 10.40
C VAL A 65 0.21 -27.41 9.67
N LYS A 66 -0.57 -27.63 8.60
CA LYS A 66 -0.51 -28.87 7.83
C LYS A 66 -0.45 -28.61 6.34
N VAL A 67 0.50 -29.25 5.66
CA VAL A 67 0.67 -29.20 4.22
C VAL A 67 0.76 -30.62 3.66
N ASP A 68 -0.01 -30.89 2.61
CA ASP A 68 0.10 -32.12 1.84
C ASP A 68 0.87 -31.86 0.54
N TYR A 69 1.66 -32.84 0.10
CA TYR A 69 2.43 -32.80 -1.15
C TYR A 69 2.03 -33.96 -2.08
N PRO A 70 0.86 -33.88 -2.75
CA PRO A 70 0.40 -34.96 -3.63
C PRO A 70 1.32 -35.23 -4.83
N LYS A 71 2.11 -34.24 -5.28
CA LYS A 71 3.12 -34.34 -6.34
C LYS A 71 4.23 -33.29 -6.09
N ARG A 72 5.44 -33.49 -6.65
CA ARG A 72 6.57 -32.52 -6.49
C ARG A 72 6.25 -31.09 -6.91
N SER A 73 5.31 -30.88 -7.84
CA SER A 73 4.93 -29.56 -8.35
C SER A 73 3.77 -28.91 -7.59
N ARG A 74 3.22 -29.54 -6.55
CA ARG A 74 2.01 -29.06 -5.89
C ARG A 74 2.05 -29.28 -4.38
N ALA A 75 1.98 -28.18 -3.64
CA ALA A 75 1.73 -28.14 -2.21
C ALA A 75 0.28 -27.71 -1.95
N VAL A 76 -0.39 -28.34 -1.00
CA VAL A 76 -1.77 -27.99 -0.59
C VAL A 76 -1.77 -27.74 0.91
N ILE A 77 -2.07 -26.50 1.32
CA ILE A 77 -2.28 -26.16 2.72
C ILE A 77 -3.62 -26.79 3.15
N ARG A 78 -3.58 -27.68 4.15
CA ARG A 78 -4.77 -28.36 4.70
C ARG A 78 -5.31 -27.68 5.94
N GLU A 79 -4.42 -27.10 6.73
CA GLU A 79 -4.76 -26.45 7.98
C GLU A 79 -3.85 -25.23 8.17
N ALA A 80 -4.48 -24.09 8.41
CA ALA A 80 -3.81 -22.85 8.74
C ALA A 80 -4.70 -22.01 9.66
N TYR A 81 -4.05 -21.21 10.50
CA TYR A 81 -4.71 -20.26 11.41
C TYR A 81 -4.31 -18.85 11.01
N PHE A 82 -5.26 -17.92 11.02
CA PHE A 82 -4.95 -16.51 10.87
C PHE A 82 -4.09 -16.04 12.05
N ARG A 83 -3.07 -15.24 11.74
CA ARG A 83 -2.28 -14.53 12.75
C ARG A 83 -2.68 -13.07 12.75
N GLN A 84 -2.54 -12.43 13.90
CA GLN A 84 -2.69 -10.98 13.98
C GLN A 84 -1.49 -10.34 13.26
N ALA A 85 -1.75 -9.40 12.36
CA ALA A 85 -0.70 -8.61 11.75
C ALA A 85 0.00 -7.77 12.83
N SER A 86 1.32 -7.59 12.69
CA SER A 86 2.11 -6.73 13.58
C SER A 86 2.48 -5.40 12.92
N THR A 87 2.20 -5.26 11.64
CA THR A 87 2.57 -4.09 10.83
C THR A 87 1.36 -3.60 10.02
N THR A 88 1.52 -2.46 9.37
CA THR A 88 0.64 -1.94 8.31
C THR A 88 0.57 -2.85 7.08
N ASP A 89 -0.48 -2.65 6.28
CA ASP A 89 -0.77 -3.47 5.10
C ASP A 89 0.08 -3.15 3.85
N TYR A 90 0.61 -1.94 3.67
CA TYR A 90 1.32 -1.56 2.44
C TYR A 90 2.70 -0.99 2.74
N ASN A 91 3.68 -1.34 1.91
CA ASN A 91 4.99 -0.70 1.91
C ASN A 91 5.67 -0.75 0.54
N GLY A 92 6.74 0.02 0.40
CA GLY A 92 7.47 0.09 -0.86
C GLY A 92 8.57 1.13 -0.88
N VAL A 93 9.03 1.43 -2.09
CA VAL A 93 10.05 2.44 -2.35
C VAL A 93 9.59 3.38 -3.47
N TYR A 94 9.80 4.67 -3.26
CA TYR A 94 9.54 5.72 -4.24
C TYR A 94 10.65 6.78 -4.15
N GLN A 95 11.33 7.05 -5.27
CA GLN A 95 12.46 8.00 -5.34
C GLN A 95 13.56 7.78 -4.27
N GLY A 96 13.77 6.53 -3.85
CA GLY A 96 14.73 6.19 -2.79
C GLY A 96 14.19 6.32 -1.36
N TYR A 97 12.98 6.85 -1.16
CA TYR A 97 12.31 6.89 0.13
C TYR A 97 11.58 5.58 0.41
N TYR A 98 11.71 5.08 1.63
CA TYR A 98 10.83 4.03 2.14
C TYR A 98 9.42 4.58 2.35
N LEU A 99 8.42 3.92 1.78
CA LEU A 99 7.00 4.21 2.00
C LEU A 99 6.39 3.12 2.85
N ASP A 100 5.57 3.51 3.83
CA ASP A 100 4.80 2.57 4.65
C ASP A 100 3.45 3.19 5.03
N PHE A 101 2.35 2.50 4.71
CA PHE A 101 1.03 3.06 4.95
C PHE A 101 -0.05 2.03 5.19
N GLU A 102 -1.11 2.50 5.82
CA GLU A 102 -2.34 1.76 6.10
C GLU A 102 -3.51 2.40 5.33
N ALA A 103 -4.49 1.60 4.92
CA ALA A 103 -5.64 2.10 4.18
C ALA A 103 -6.93 1.72 4.91
N LYS A 104 -7.75 2.72 5.27
CA LYS A 104 -9.03 2.49 5.94
C LYS A 104 -10.11 3.37 5.33
N GLU A 105 -11.32 2.83 5.28
CA GLU A 105 -12.48 3.54 4.75
C GLU A 105 -13.59 3.68 5.79
N THR A 106 -14.46 4.67 5.60
CA THR A 106 -15.65 4.90 6.41
C THR A 106 -16.81 5.31 5.52
N ARG A 107 -18.03 4.96 5.95
CA ARG A 107 -19.28 5.46 5.36
C ARG A 107 -19.84 6.68 6.10
N ASN A 108 -19.27 7.02 7.26
CA ASN A 108 -19.63 8.24 7.97
C ASN A 108 -19.24 9.46 7.11
N LYS A 109 -20.05 10.52 7.17
CA LYS A 109 -19.86 11.75 6.38
C LYS A 109 -19.12 12.85 7.14
N THR A 110 -19.03 12.77 8.47
CA THR A 110 -18.55 13.89 9.29
C THR A 110 -17.30 13.57 10.10
N SER A 111 -17.00 12.28 10.30
CA SER A 111 -15.84 11.87 11.08
C SER A 111 -15.36 10.46 10.72
N PHE A 112 -14.09 10.21 11.00
CA PHE A 112 -13.41 8.94 10.87
C PHE A 112 -13.18 8.33 12.26
N PRO A 113 -13.78 7.15 12.59
CA PRO A 113 -13.55 6.49 13.87
C PRO A 113 -12.12 5.95 14.00
N LEU A 114 -11.39 6.34 15.06
CA LEU A 114 -10.00 5.89 15.26
C LEU A 114 -9.91 4.40 15.55
N LYS A 115 -10.97 3.78 16.11
CA LYS A 115 -11.07 2.32 16.32
C LYS A 115 -10.88 1.45 15.06
N ASN A 116 -10.93 2.06 13.87
CA ASN A 116 -10.65 1.37 12.61
C ASN A 116 -9.16 1.06 12.45
N PHE A 117 -8.28 1.73 13.19
CA PHE A 117 -6.87 1.40 13.32
C PHE A 117 -6.65 0.54 14.58
N HIS A 118 -5.62 -0.30 14.52
CA HIS A 118 -5.19 -1.10 15.66
C HIS A 118 -3.89 -0.54 16.25
N GLU A 119 -3.70 -0.70 17.56
CA GLU A 119 -2.54 -0.16 18.29
C GLU A 119 -1.20 -0.57 17.68
N HIS A 120 -1.06 -1.83 17.26
CA HIS A 120 0.17 -2.32 16.60
C HIS A 120 0.49 -1.57 15.29
N GLN A 121 -0.52 -1.11 14.55
CA GLN A 121 -0.31 -0.35 13.31
C GLN A 121 0.24 1.04 13.63
N ILE A 122 -0.29 1.69 14.67
CA ILE A 122 0.16 3.01 15.12
C ILE A 122 1.59 2.95 15.64
N LEU A 123 1.91 1.95 16.48
CA LEU A 123 3.26 1.73 16.99
C LEU A 123 4.27 1.45 15.86
N HIS A 124 3.88 0.64 14.87
CA HIS A 124 4.71 0.38 13.70
C HIS A 124 4.98 1.65 12.89
N LEU A 125 3.95 2.48 12.65
CA LEU A 125 4.11 3.76 11.95
C LEU A 125 5.04 4.71 12.72
N GLU A 126 4.92 4.78 14.04
CA GLU A 126 5.81 5.57 14.91
C GLU A 126 7.27 5.13 14.75
N GLN A 127 7.53 3.82 14.85
CA GLN A 127 8.88 3.25 14.65
C GLN A 127 9.44 3.52 13.25
N CYS A 128 8.60 3.48 12.21
CA CYS A 128 9.04 3.80 10.85
C CYS A 128 9.36 5.29 10.69
N LEU A 129 8.60 6.20 11.32
CA LEU A 129 8.90 7.64 11.33
C LEU A 129 10.22 7.93 12.04
N ASP A 130 10.51 7.25 13.16
CA ASP A 130 11.80 7.37 13.87
C ASP A 130 13.00 6.96 13.00
N GLN A 131 12.77 6.10 12.00
CA GLN A 131 13.76 5.69 11.00
C GLN A 131 13.64 6.47 9.69
N GLU A 132 13.04 7.66 9.74
CA GLU A 132 12.94 8.55 8.59
C GLU A 132 12.14 7.98 7.40
N GLY A 133 11.23 7.03 7.65
CA GLY A 133 10.27 6.55 6.65
C GLY A 133 9.22 7.60 6.29
N ILE A 134 8.71 7.55 5.06
CA ILE A 134 7.53 8.33 4.66
C ILE A 134 6.28 7.51 5.00
N CYS A 135 5.68 7.85 6.13
CA CYS A 135 4.57 7.09 6.70
C CYS A 135 3.27 7.89 6.66
N PHE A 136 2.18 7.25 6.25
CA PHE A 136 0.87 7.89 6.13
C PHE A 136 -0.28 6.88 6.25
N ALA A 137 -1.51 7.38 6.31
CA ALA A 137 -2.71 6.58 6.16
C ALA A 137 -3.55 7.12 5.00
N LEU A 138 -4.07 6.22 4.16
CA LEU A 138 -5.08 6.53 3.17
C LEU A 138 -6.47 6.37 3.78
N ILE A 139 -7.18 7.48 3.91
CA ILE A 139 -8.51 7.54 4.52
C ILE A 139 -9.55 7.84 3.44
N GLY A 140 -10.46 6.89 3.21
CA GLY A 140 -11.58 7.03 2.27
C GLY A 140 -12.91 7.33 2.96
N PHE A 141 -13.54 8.44 2.63
CA PHE A 141 -14.94 8.74 2.97
C PHE A 141 -15.84 8.28 1.82
N MET A 142 -16.20 7.00 1.80
CA MET A 142 -16.80 6.34 0.64
C MET A 142 -18.14 6.96 0.22
N THR A 143 -18.96 7.38 1.19
CA THR A 143 -20.25 8.03 0.89
C THR A 143 -20.09 9.42 0.28
N LEU A 144 -18.94 10.06 0.50
CA LEU A 144 -18.61 11.37 -0.06
C LEU A 144 -17.74 11.28 -1.31
N GLU A 145 -17.20 10.09 -1.62
CA GLU A 145 -16.19 9.88 -2.67
C GLU A 145 -14.95 10.78 -2.49
N ARG A 146 -14.52 10.96 -1.24
CA ARG A 146 -13.35 11.79 -0.87
C ARG A 146 -12.27 10.94 -0.25
N TYR A 147 -11.03 11.18 -0.63
CA TYR A 147 -9.88 10.38 -0.23
C TYR A 147 -8.76 11.28 0.26
N PHE A 148 -8.13 10.91 1.35
CA PHE A 148 -7.12 11.73 2.02
C PHE A 148 -5.87 10.93 2.29
N VAL A 149 -4.71 11.49 1.92
CA VAL A 149 -3.40 11.03 2.35
C VAL A 149 -3.06 11.79 3.63
N THR A 150 -3.17 11.09 4.74
CA THR A 150 -3.01 11.64 6.10
C THR A 150 -1.64 11.30 6.63
N PRO A 151 -0.75 12.27 6.88
CA PRO A 151 0.56 12.03 7.49
C PRO A 151 0.45 11.21 8.78
N ALA A 152 1.34 10.24 8.97
CA ALA A 152 1.28 9.36 10.14
C ALA A 152 1.50 10.14 11.45
N SER A 153 2.26 11.24 11.44
CA SER A 153 2.46 12.12 12.60
C SER A 153 1.13 12.63 13.18
N PHE A 154 0.23 13.12 12.31
CA PHE A 154 -1.10 13.57 12.71
C PHE A 154 -1.97 12.41 13.22
N LEU A 155 -1.92 11.25 12.54
CA LEU A 155 -2.66 10.07 12.97
C LEU A 155 -2.22 9.60 14.37
N ILE A 156 -0.91 9.55 14.62
CA ILE A 156 -0.33 9.17 15.92
C ILE A 156 -0.77 10.16 17.00
N GLN A 157 -0.72 11.47 16.72
CA GLN A 157 -1.20 12.49 17.66
C GLN A 157 -2.69 12.33 17.98
N ALA A 158 -3.53 12.09 16.96
CA ALA A 158 -4.96 11.84 17.16
C ALA A 158 -5.20 10.57 18.00
N TRP A 159 -4.43 9.51 17.78
CA TRP A 159 -4.49 8.28 18.56
C TRP A 159 -4.10 8.49 20.03
N GLN A 160 -3.01 9.21 20.30
CA GLN A 160 -2.58 9.54 21.65
C GLN A 160 -3.63 10.39 22.38
N ASN A 161 -4.21 11.37 21.69
CA ASN A 161 -5.31 12.19 22.22
C ASN A 161 -6.55 11.36 22.55
N TRP A 162 -6.85 10.33 21.76
CA TRP A 162 -7.93 9.38 22.10
C TRP A 162 -7.63 8.64 23.40
N LYS A 163 -6.40 8.12 23.57
CA LYS A 163 -6.00 7.38 24.76
C LYS A 163 -5.96 8.25 26.01
N ALA A 164 -5.59 9.53 25.88
CA ALA A 164 -5.47 10.46 27.01
C ALA A 164 -6.78 11.19 27.35
N ALA A 165 -7.50 11.69 26.35
CA ALA A 165 -8.65 12.59 26.51
C ALA A 165 -9.98 11.99 26.03
N GLY A 166 -9.99 10.75 25.52
CA GLY A 166 -11.21 10.01 25.16
C GLY A 166 -11.82 10.35 23.80
N LYS A 167 -11.22 11.27 23.01
CA LYS A 167 -11.72 11.63 21.69
C LYS A 167 -11.48 10.51 20.65
N SER A 168 -12.48 9.66 20.41
CA SER A 168 -12.35 8.42 19.63
C SER A 168 -12.50 8.54 18.11
N SER A 169 -12.44 9.75 17.56
CA SER A 169 -12.58 10.01 16.12
C SER A 169 -11.89 11.30 15.69
N MET A 170 -11.54 11.36 14.41
CA MET A 170 -11.09 12.59 13.73
C MET A 170 -12.27 13.14 12.93
N THR A 171 -12.57 14.43 13.06
CA THR A 171 -13.60 15.05 12.23
C THR A 171 -13.11 15.21 10.79
N LEU A 172 -14.03 15.31 9.83
CA LEU A 172 -13.68 15.56 8.44
C LEU A 172 -12.89 16.87 8.29
N ALA A 173 -13.29 17.92 9.00
CA ALA A 173 -12.59 19.21 8.99
C ALA A 173 -11.14 19.11 9.51
N GLU A 174 -10.90 18.28 10.53
CA GLU A 174 -9.55 18.04 11.02
C GLU A 174 -8.70 17.27 10.02
N ILE A 175 -9.28 16.31 9.32
CA ILE A 175 -8.59 15.58 8.25
C ILE A 175 -8.31 16.51 7.07
N GLU A 176 -9.26 17.35 6.66
CA GLU A 176 -9.05 18.35 5.59
C GLU A 176 -7.91 19.32 5.92
N ALA A 177 -7.79 19.73 7.19
CA ALA A 177 -6.77 20.68 7.62
C ALA A 177 -5.37 20.05 7.75
N ASN A 178 -5.27 18.74 7.99
CA ASN A 178 -4.00 18.07 8.32
C ASN A 178 -3.60 16.99 7.30
N SER A 179 -4.36 16.83 6.21
CA SER A 179 -4.13 15.81 5.19
C SER A 179 -4.22 16.39 3.80
N PHE A 180 -3.69 15.67 2.82
CA PHE A 180 -3.81 16.03 1.41
C PHE A 180 -5.00 15.29 0.79
N GLU A 181 -6.00 16.03 0.36
CA GLU A 181 -7.11 15.45 -0.41
C GLU A 181 -6.65 15.08 -1.82
N ILE A 182 -6.98 13.87 -2.25
CA ILE A 182 -6.72 13.36 -3.59
C ILE A 182 -8.04 12.97 -4.26
N LYS A 183 -8.09 13.14 -5.58
CA LYS A 183 -9.25 12.77 -6.38
C LYS A 183 -9.00 11.43 -7.05
N SER A 184 -9.97 10.53 -6.98
CA SER A 184 -9.90 9.28 -7.75
C SER A 184 -9.91 9.60 -9.24
N GLY A 185 -9.06 8.91 -10.00
CA GLY A 185 -8.88 9.07 -11.44
C GLY A 185 -9.11 7.76 -12.19
N PHE A 186 -8.67 7.73 -13.46
CA PHE A 186 -8.72 6.51 -14.27
C PHE A 186 -7.36 5.79 -14.30
N TRP A 187 -6.27 6.53 -14.51
CA TRP A 187 -4.89 5.99 -14.49
C TRP A 187 -3.92 7.03 -13.90
N PRO A 188 -3.44 6.84 -12.65
CA PRO A 188 -3.84 5.81 -11.69
C PRO A 188 -5.28 6.02 -11.16
N ALA A 189 -5.87 4.96 -10.59
CA ALA A 189 -7.20 5.03 -9.98
C ALA A 189 -7.22 5.93 -8.73
N LEU A 190 -6.13 5.93 -7.96
CA LEU A 190 -5.93 6.73 -6.77
C LEU A 190 -4.49 7.32 -6.77
N PRO A 191 -4.33 8.58 -7.21
CA PRO A 191 -3.03 9.24 -7.42
C PRO A 191 -2.34 9.67 -6.10
N TYR A 192 -2.22 8.77 -5.11
CA TYR A 192 -1.70 9.12 -3.78
C TYR A 192 -0.24 9.60 -3.78
N LEU A 193 0.57 9.23 -4.80
CA LEU A 193 1.96 9.67 -4.88
C LEU A 193 2.09 11.20 -5.04
N GLU A 194 1.08 11.88 -5.59
CA GLU A 194 1.07 13.35 -5.68
C GLU A 194 1.08 14.01 -4.29
N ALA A 195 0.40 13.40 -3.32
CA ALA A 195 0.44 13.85 -1.93
C ALA A 195 1.75 13.44 -1.24
N VAL A 196 2.30 12.27 -1.59
CA VAL A 196 3.61 11.83 -1.08
C VAL A 196 4.72 12.78 -1.51
N ASP A 197 4.69 13.28 -2.75
CA ASP A 197 5.63 14.30 -3.22
C ASP A 197 5.59 15.57 -2.35
N ARG A 198 4.40 16.00 -1.91
CA ARG A 198 4.24 17.13 -0.99
C ARG A 198 4.81 16.84 0.39
N ILE A 199 4.54 15.67 0.95
CA ILE A 199 5.12 15.24 2.24
C ILE A 199 6.66 15.24 2.17
N ILE A 200 7.24 14.73 1.07
CA ILE A 200 8.69 14.73 0.86
C ILE A 200 9.23 16.17 0.74
N ALA A 201 8.51 17.06 0.05
CA ALA A 201 8.91 18.46 -0.10
C ALA A 201 8.91 19.21 1.24
N ASP A 202 7.85 19.08 2.04
CA ASP A 202 7.73 19.71 3.35
C ASP A 202 8.87 19.26 4.27
N ARG A 203 9.15 17.95 4.28
CA ARG A 203 10.26 17.39 5.05
C ARG A 203 11.62 17.96 4.64
N LYS A 204 11.89 18.13 3.35
CA LYS A 204 13.16 18.72 2.88
C LYS A 204 13.35 20.16 3.37
N GLN A 205 12.26 20.93 3.50
CA GLN A 205 12.33 22.30 4.02
C GLN A 205 12.69 22.32 5.51
N GLU A 206 12.16 21.38 6.30
CA GLU A 206 12.49 21.26 7.73
C GLU A 206 13.96 20.89 7.98
N HIS A 207 14.53 20.03 7.13
CA HIS A 207 15.94 19.63 7.23
C HIS A 207 16.91 20.63 6.59
N GLY A 208 16.49 21.39 5.57
CA GLY A 208 17.32 22.42 4.94
C GLY A 208 17.46 23.72 5.75
N ASN A 209 16.65 23.89 6.80
CA ASN A 209 16.70 25.00 7.76
C ASN A 209 17.53 24.66 9.04
N LYS A 210 18.25 23.53 9.05
CA LYS A 210 19.20 23.16 10.11
C LYS A 210 20.63 23.17 9.56
#